data_AF-A0A8K0XKV2-F1
#
_entry.id   AF-A0A8K0XKV2-F1
#
_cell.length_a   1.000
_cell.length_b   1.000
_cell.length_c   1.000
_cell.angle_alpha   90.00
_cell.angle_beta   90.00
_cell.angle_gamma   90.00
#
_symmetry.space_group_name_H-M   'P 1'
#
loop_
_entity.id
_entity.type
_entity.pdbx_description
1 polymer ?
#
loop_
_entity_poly.entity_id
_entity_poly.type
_entity_poly.pdbx_seq_one_letter_code
_entity_poly.pdbx_strand_id
1 'polypeptide(L)'
;MAPTLFWNTIFAIITIFSVGASSVRGESHTIKFDNRCGRGTPLLIQGAKTLSKGEDFTSNGPFSSAIAYLQTGECDFNGEKCATVEMTLGNPTCPGCGSSVDISLIAPHALNVPTAFSYYGGCDGQGATCSTPDCRTAFFKPDDNQVQVACQNDNVNLLITFCPDGPANTPAKPSQPAPPPSSHPIATATAVHVSPPKPEPPVVGGNNVAASKPVDSPAPTPVANAAATPEPTANTSHAPSCRRSSRQSRREVRRDAFTSQRVQLESRALYDARIRAIAGHARAASSRRSFAGLVKA
;
A
#
# COMPACT_ATOMS: atom_id res chain seq x y z
N MET A 1 51.80 47.41 45.84
CA MET A 1 51.78 46.05 46.41
C MET A 1 50.35 45.53 46.30
N ALA A 2 50.11 44.60 45.37
CA ALA A 2 48.93 43.71 45.36
C ALA A 2 49.04 42.72 46.55
N PRO A 3 48.02 41.95 47.00
CA PRO A 3 47.05 41.25 46.13
C PRO A 3 45.61 40.95 46.68
N THR A 4 44.75 40.48 45.75
CA THR A 4 43.81 39.33 45.85
C THR A 4 42.42 39.35 46.55
N LEU A 5 41.43 38.87 45.76
CA LEU A 5 40.26 38.01 46.08
C LEU A 5 39.06 38.73 46.75
N PHE A 6 37.79 38.60 46.35
CA PHE A 6 37.07 37.42 45.87
C PHE A 6 36.00 37.77 44.83
N TRP A 7 36.22 37.19 43.66
CA TRP A 7 35.28 36.95 42.59
C TRP A 7 34.32 35.85 43.05
N ASN A 8 33.08 36.16 43.41
CA ASN A 8 32.07 35.13 43.72
C ASN A 8 31.16 34.94 42.51
N THR A 9 31.67 34.10 41.61
CA THR A 9 30.92 33.46 40.53
C THR A 9 29.74 32.68 41.10
N ILE A 10 28.55 33.24 41.04
CA ILE A 10 27.32 32.44 41.05
C ILE A 10 27.22 31.82 39.64
N PHE A 11 28.02 30.79 39.39
CA PHE A 11 27.73 29.84 38.31
C PHE A 11 26.58 28.98 38.81
N ALA A 12 25.35 29.44 38.58
CA ALA A 12 24.18 28.60 38.63
C ALA A 12 24.35 27.54 37.53
N ILE A 13 24.77 26.34 37.92
CA ILE A 13 24.82 25.16 37.05
C ILE A 13 23.36 24.81 36.73
N ILE A 14 22.84 25.38 35.64
CA ILE A 14 21.59 24.92 35.01
C ILE A 14 21.96 23.62 34.29
N THR A 15 21.80 22.49 34.98
CA THR A 15 21.91 21.16 34.37
C THR A 15 20.69 20.96 33.47
N ILE A 16 20.81 21.34 32.20
CA ILE A 16 19.81 21.05 31.17
C ILE A 16 19.85 19.53 30.93
N PHE A 17 18.98 18.79 31.62
CA PHE A 17 18.62 17.42 31.25
C PHE A 17 17.90 17.48 29.90
N SER A 18 18.69 17.44 28.82
CA SER A 18 18.18 17.24 27.48
C SER A 18 17.75 15.77 27.37
N VAL A 19 16.50 15.48 27.75
CA VAL A 19 15.88 14.19 27.41
C VAL A 19 15.77 14.17 25.90
N GLY A 20 16.78 13.60 25.24
CA GLY A 20 16.74 13.35 23.81
C GLY A 20 15.57 12.42 23.52
N ALA A 21 14.53 12.93 22.88
CA ALA A 21 13.48 12.10 22.32
C ALA A 21 14.08 11.31 21.16
N SER A 22 14.61 10.12 21.47
CA SER A 22 15.02 9.13 20.48
C SER A 22 13.79 8.80 19.64
N SER A 23 13.69 9.42 18.47
CA SER A 23 12.62 9.15 17.53
C SER A 23 12.87 7.76 16.97
N VAL A 24 12.18 6.75 17.52
CA VAL A 24 12.15 5.43 16.92
C VAL A 24 11.49 5.60 15.56
N ARG A 25 12.27 5.54 14.48
CA ARG A 25 11.74 5.46 13.12
C ARG A 25 11.12 4.08 12.96
N GLY A 26 9.87 3.95 13.37
CA GLY A 26 9.06 2.78 13.08
C GLY A 26 8.87 2.64 11.57
N GLU A 27 8.68 1.40 11.13
CA GLU A 27 8.34 1.09 9.75
C GLU A 27 7.05 1.79 9.33
N SER A 28 7.03 2.43 8.16
CA SER A 28 5.86 3.13 7.66
C SER A 28 5.79 3.10 6.13
N HIS A 29 4.57 2.92 5.62
CA HIS A 29 4.28 2.85 4.20
C HIS A 29 3.01 3.65 3.88
N THR A 30 3.11 4.56 2.92
CA THR A 30 1.97 5.35 2.41
C THR A 30 1.56 4.88 1.02
N ILE A 31 0.28 4.60 0.85
CA ILE A 31 -0.34 4.26 -0.44
C ILE A 31 -1.15 5.45 -0.91
N LYS A 32 -0.90 5.89 -2.14
CA LYS A 32 -1.62 6.99 -2.80
C LYS A 32 -2.34 6.51 -4.04
N PHE A 33 -3.41 7.20 -4.38
CA PHE A 33 -4.20 6.94 -5.57
C PHE A 33 -4.19 8.14 -6.52
N ASP A 34 -3.93 7.88 -7.80
CA ASP A 34 -4.07 8.84 -8.89
C ASP A 34 -5.11 8.30 -9.88
N ASN A 35 -6.36 8.75 -9.73
CA ASN A 35 -7.45 8.34 -10.60
C ASN A 35 -7.60 9.32 -11.78
N ARG A 36 -6.93 9.02 -12.89
CA ARG A 36 -6.99 9.82 -14.13
C ARG A 36 -8.13 9.39 -15.06
N CYS A 37 -8.94 8.40 -14.66
CA CYS A 37 -10.07 7.96 -15.47
C CYS A 37 -11.21 8.98 -15.50
N GLY A 38 -11.24 9.94 -14.56
CA GLY A 38 -12.34 10.90 -14.40
C GLY A 38 -13.64 10.28 -13.87
N ARG A 39 -13.62 9.00 -13.47
CA ARG A 39 -14.75 8.25 -12.94
C ARG A 39 -14.28 7.13 -12.00
N GLY A 40 -15.22 6.54 -11.27
CA GLY A 40 -14.96 5.44 -10.35
C GLY A 40 -14.31 5.88 -9.04
N THR A 41 -14.24 4.95 -8.09
CA THR A 41 -13.69 5.19 -6.75
C THR A 41 -12.56 4.19 -6.49
N PRO A 42 -11.31 4.65 -6.26
CA PRO A 42 -10.25 3.76 -5.81
C PRO A 42 -10.65 3.10 -4.49
N LEU A 43 -10.47 1.80 -4.37
CA LEU A 43 -10.66 1.08 -3.12
C LEU A 43 -9.34 0.44 -2.70
N LEU A 44 -9.00 0.58 -1.41
CA LEU A 44 -7.95 -0.20 -0.75
C LEU A 44 -8.61 -1.16 0.23
N ILE A 45 -8.34 -2.46 0.10
CA ILE A 45 -8.96 -3.50 0.91
C ILE A 45 -7.88 -4.39 1.50
N GLN A 46 -8.05 -4.74 2.78
CA GLN A 46 -7.23 -5.73 3.45
C GLN A 46 -8.14 -6.66 4.26
N GLY A 47 -8.09 -7.95 3.95
CA GLY A 47 -9.05 -8.91 4.49
C GLY A 47 -10.50 -8.50 4.16
N ALA A 48 -11.36 -8.42 5.17
CA ALA A 48 -12.79 -8.06 5.00
C ALA A 48 -13.07 -6.56 5.21
N LYS A 49 -12.05 -5.70 5.16
CA LYS A 49 -12.18 -4.26 5.49
C LYS A 49 -11.72 -3.38 4.34
N THR A 50 -12.55 -2.40 3.98
CA THR A 50 -12.14 -1.25 3.18
C THR A 50 -11.35 -0.28 4.04
N LEU A 51 -10.10 -0.03 3.69
CA LEU A 51 -9.17 0.85 4.39
C LEU A 51 -9.14 2.26 3.81
N SER A 52 -9.34 2.40 2.49
CA SER A 52 -9.42 3.69 1.81
C SER A 52 -10.41 3.64 0.64
N LYS A 53 -10.97 4.81 0.31
CA LYS A 53 -11.84 5.07 -0.85
C LYS A 53 -11.24 6.10 -1.81
N GLY A 54 -9.91 6.21 -1.84
CA GLY A 54 -9.17 7.16 -2.69
C GLY A 54 -8.25 8.11 -1.93
N GLU A 55 -8.44 8.24 -0.61
CA GLU A 55 -7.54 9.01 0.24
C GLU A 55 -6.20 8.27 0.45
N ASP A 56 -5.14 9.04 0.70
CA ASP A 56 -3.85 8.51 1.10
C ASP A 56 -4.01 7.63 2.35
N PHE A 57 -3.50 6.41 2.30
CA PHE A 57 -3.52 5.48 3.43
C PHE A 57 -2.09 5.25 3.93
N THR A 58 -1.85 5.43 5.23
CA THR A 58 -0.55 5.15 5.83
C THR A 58 -0.65 4.01 6.83
N SER A 59 0.17 2.98 6.64
CA SER A 59 0.42 1.92 7.62
C SER A 59 1.62 2.31 8.50
N ASN A 60 1.50 2.11 9.81
CA ASN A 60 2.59 2.28 10.79
C ASN A 60 3.19 0.91 11.14
N GLY A 61 3.68 0.21 10.12
CA GLY A 61 4.29 -1.11 10.21
C GLY A 61 4.11 -1.90 8.91
N PRO A 62 4.54 -3.18 8.88
CA PRO A 62 4.37 -4.05 7.73
C PRO A 62 2.90 -4.11 7.29
N PHE A 63 2.66 -4.10 5.99
CA PHE A 63 1.33 -4.08 5.40
C PHE A 63 1.19 -5.18 4.36
N SER A 64 0.59 -6.31 4.72
CA SER A 64 0.53 -7.51 3.89
C SER A 64 -0.87 -7.82 3.35
N SER A 65 -0.90 -8.53 2.21
CA SER A 65 -2.11 -9.14 1.65
C SER A 65 -3.24 -8.14 1.41
N ALA A 66 -2.89 -6.94 0.94
CA ALA A 66 -3.86 -5.93 0.56
C ALA A 66 -4.05 -5.92 -0.96
N ILE A 67 -5.22 -5.49 -1.37
CA ILE A 67 -5.56 -5.29 -2.78
C ILE A 67 -6.06 -3.86 -2.98
N ALA A 68 -5.83 -3.33 -4.17
CA ALA A 68 -6.48 -2.13 -4.62
C ALA A 68 -7.03 -2.27 -6.03
N TYR A 69 -8.14 -1.61 -6.32
CA TYR A 69 -8.76 -1.57 -7.64
C TYR A 69 -9.62 -0.31 -7.78
N LEU A 70 -10.03 0.01 -9.01
CA LEU A 70 -10.97 1.10 -9.27
C LEU A 70 -12.39 0.56 -9.38
N GLN A 71 -13.24 0.90 -8.43
CA GLN A 71 -14.65 0.54 -8.44
C GLN A 71 -15.42 1.39 -9.46
N THR A 72 -15.86 0.77 -10.54
CA THR A 72 -16.64 1.38 -11.64
C THR A 72 -18.13 1.00 -11.62
N GLY A 73 -18.55 0.16 -10.67
CA GLY A 73 -19.91 -0.36 -10.49
C GLY A 73 -20.02 -1.87 -10.72
N GLU A 74 -19.02 -2.47 -11.39
CA GLU A 74 -19.02 -3.89 -11.77
C GLU A 74 -18.11 -4.77 -10.92
N CYS A 75 -17.20 -4.17 -10.15
CA CYS A 75 -16.25 -4.91 -9.32
C CYS A 75 -16.94 -5.45 -8.08
N ASP A 76 -16.70 -6.71 -7.74
CA ASP A 76 -17.12 -7.25 -6.45
C ASP A 76 -16.13 -6.83 -5.32
N PHE A 77 -16.37 -7.29 -4.08
CA PHE A 77 -15.62 -6.80 -2.92
C PHE A 77 -14.14 -7.16 -2.94
N ASN A 78 -13.74 -8.30 -3.53
CA ASN A 78 -12.32 -8.65 -3.63
C ASN A 78 -11.74 -8.22 -4.99
N GLY A 79 -12.40 -7.31 -5.70
CA GLY A 79 -11.96 -6.83 -7.01
C GLY A 79 -12.22 -7.81 -8.15
N GLU A 80 -13.08 -8.81 -7.96
CA GLU A 80 -13.53 -9.68 -9.06
C GLU A 80 -14.12 -8.81 -10.19
N LYS A 81 -13.89 -9.21 -11.44
CA LYS A 81 -14.20 -8.47 -12.69
C LYS A 81 -13.40 -7.17 -12.91
N CYS A 82 -12.42 -6.89 -12.06
CA CYS A 82 -11.58 -5.69 -12.16
C CYS A 82 -10.10 -6.05 -12.06
N ALA A 83 -9.24 -5.17 -12.55
CA ALA A 83 -7.80 -5.32 -12.38
C ALA A 83 -7.46 -5.01 -10.92
N THR A 84 -6.73 -5.92 -10.28
CA THR A 84 -6.31 -5.75 -8.89
C THR A 84 -4.82 -5.48 -8.82
N VAL A 85 -4.42 -4.54 -7.97
CA VAL A 85 -3.04 -4.36 -7.55
C VAL A 85 -2.90 -5.09 -6.22
N GLU A 86 -2.20 -6.22 -6.21
CA GLU A 86 -1.88 -6.99 -5.01
C GLU A 86 -0.59 -6.45 -4.38
N MET A 87 -0.57 -6.24 -3.06
CA MET A 87 0.59 -5.66 -2.40
C MET A 87 0.90 -6.28 -1.03
N THR A 88 2.19 -6.42 -0.79
CA THR A 88 2.80 -6.60 0.52
C THR A 88 3.93 -5.60 0.66
N LEU A 89 3.82 -4.66 1.58
CA LEU A 89 4.83 -3.65 1.87
C LEU A 89 5.50 -3.99 3.20
N GLY A 90 6.82 -4.08 3.18
CA GLY A 90 7.59 -4.32 4.39
C GLY A 90 9.07 -4.03 4.22
N ASN A 91 9.72 -3.65 5.31
CA ASN A 91 11.17 -3.50 5.36
C ASN A 91 11.83 -4.88 5.17
N PRO A 92 12.84 -5.01 4.29
CA PRO A 92 13.51 -6.28 4.05
C PRO A 92 14.22 -6.80 5.31
N THR A 93 13.85 -8.00 5.73
CA THR A 93 14.53 -8.75 6.82
C THR A 93 15.54 -9.77 6.28
N CYS A 94 15.50 -10.02 4.98
CA CYS A 94 16.44 -10.86 4.23
C CYS A 94 16.50 -10.40 2.76
N PRO A 95 17.54 -10.78 2.02
CA PRO A 95 17.61 -10.53 0.58
C PRO A 95 16.39 -11.12 -0.15
N GLY A 96 15.62 -10.27 -0.81
CA GLY A 96 14.40 -10.65 -1.54
C GLY A 96 13.13 -10.69 -0.71
N CYS A 97 13.19 -10.26 0.57
CA CYS A 97 12.07 -10.33 1.51
C CYS A 97 11.41 -8.97 1.79
N GLY A 98 11.83 -7.91 1.09
CA GLY A 98 11.21 -6.59 1.19
C GLY A 98 9.82 -6.51 0.54
N SER A 99 9.37 -5.28 0.31
CA SER A 99 8.11 -4.98 -0.37
C SER A 99 7.99 -5.64 -1.74
N SER A 100 6.77 -5.99 -2.11
CA SER A 100 6.43 -6.64 -3.36
C SER A 100 5.02 -6.25 -3.79
N VAL A 101 4.86 -5.88 -5.05
CA VAL A 101 3.58 -5.48 -5.65
C VAL A 101 3.44 -6.10 -7.04
N ASP A 102 2.22 -6.48 -7.39
CA ASP A 102 1.89 -6.98 -8.72
C ASP A 102 0.47 -6.57 -9.17
N ILE A 103 0.20 -6.70 -10.46
CA ILE A 103 -1.14 -6.56 -11.04
C ILE A 103 -1.65 -7.95 -11.35
N SER A 104 -2.86 -8.29 -10.92
CA SER A 104 -3.48 -9.61 -11.18
C SER A 104 -4.71 -9.49 -12.07
N LEU A 105 -4.71 -10.30 -13.12
CA LEU A 105 -5.81 -10.57 -14.05
C LEU A 105 -6.14 -12.07 -14.07
N ILE A 106 -5.76 -12.80 -13.01
CA ILE A 106 -6.14 -14.21 -12.83
C ILE A 106 -7.65 -14.26 -12.61
N ALA A 107 -8.38 -15.01 -13.43
CA ALA A 107 -9.84 -15.15 -13.29
C ALA A 107 -10.22 -15.50 -11.84
N PRO A 108 -11.22 -14.81 -11.24
CA PRO A 108 -12.24 -13.96 -11.88
C PRO A 108 -11.86 -12.47 -12.05
N HIS A 109 -10.61 -12.08 -11.84
CA HIS A 109 -10.14 -10.72 -12.13
C HIS A 109 -10.00 -10.50 -13.64
N ALA A 110 -10.28 -9.28 -14.10
CA ALA A 110 -10.24 -8.92 -15.51
C ALA A 110 -10.01 -7.41 -15.66
N LEU A 111 -9.36 -6.97 -16.74
CA LEU A 111 -9.08 -5.56 -16.93
C LEU A 111 -10.39 -4.78 -17.18
N ASN A 112 -10.78 -3.92 -16.24
CA ASN A 112 -11.88 -2.96 -16.38
C ASN A 112 -11.37 -1.56 -16.76
N VAL A 113 -10.24 -1.14 -16.19
CA VAL A 113 -9.52 0.09 -16.54
C VAL A 113 -8.01 -0.15 -16.59
N PRO A 114 -7.27 0.55 -17.48
CA PRO A 114 -5.82 0.58 -17.43
C PRO A 114 -5.31 0.91 -16.02
N THR A 115 -4.38 0.11 -15.51
CA THR A 115 -3.93 0.20 -14.13
C THR A 115 -2.41 0.14 -14.08
N ALA A 116 -1.81 0.98 -13.25
CA ALA A 116 -0.38 1.02 -13.02
C ALA A 116 -0.07 1.22 -11.53
N PHE A 117 1.13 0.84 -11.13
CA PHE A 117 1.68 1.24 -9.83
C PHE A 117 3.15 1.62 -9.98
N SER A 118 3.66 2.40 -9.05
CA SER A 118 5.08 2.71 -8.91
C SER A 118 5.45 2.92 -7.45
N TYR A 119 6.65 2.48 -7.06
CA TYR A 119 7.20 2.81 -5.76
C TYR A 119 7.67 4.27 -5.70
N TYR A 120 7.63 4.86 -4.51
CA TYR A 120 8.27 6.14 -4.20
C TYR A 120 8.79 6.17 -2.75
N GLY A 121 9.75 7.05 -2.44
CA GLY A 121 10.44 7.05 -1.14
C GLY A 121 11.39 5.85 -0.98
N GLY A 122 11.76 5.21 -2.09
CA GLY A 122 12.57 4.00 -2.19
C GLY A 122 12.17 3.20 -3.44
N CYS A 123 13.15 2.72 -4.20
CA CYS A 123 12.93 2.10 -5.52
C CYS A 123 12.11 2.98 -6.48
N ASP A 124 12.30 4.30 -6.43
CA ASP A 124 11.45 5.28 -7.10
C ASP A 124 11.27 4.98 -8.59
N GLY A 125 10.01 4.97 -9.03
CA GLY A 125 9.62 4.71 -10.42
C GLY A 125 9.63 3.24 -10.83
N GLN A 126 10.12 2.32 -10.00
CA GLN A 126 9.96 0.88 -10.25
C GLN A 126 8.49 0.49 -10.06
N GLY A 127 7.94 -0.25 -11.02
CA GLY A 127 6.55 -0.66 -10.99
C GLY A 127 6.14 -1.37 -12.27
N ALA A 128 4.82 -1.49 -12.47
CA ALA A 128 4.23 -2.14 -13.64
C ALA A 128 3.05 -1.34 -14.16
N THR A 129 2.71 -1.53 -15.44
CA THR A 129 1.57 -0.88 -16.10
C THR A 129 0.87 -1.87 -17.02
N CYS A 130 -0.43 -2.06 -16.79
CA CYS A 130 -1.29 -2.90 -17.60
C CYS A 130 -2.40 -2.05 -18.23
N SER A 131 -2.23 -1.71 -19.52
CA SER A 131 -3.22 -0.92 -20.27
C SER A 131 -4.14 -1.74 -21.17
N THR A 132 -3.84 -3.03 -21.37
CA THR A 132 -4.63 -3.95 -22.21
C THR A 132 -4.89 -5.28 -21.49
N PRO A 133 -5.99 -6.00 -21.83
CA PRO A 133 -6.32 -7.25 -21.15
C PRO A 133 -5.29 -8.37 -21.30
N ASP A 134 -4.30 -8.21 -22.19
CA ASP A 134 -3.22 -9.15 -22.52
C ASP A 134 -1.82 -8.59 -22.16
N CYS A 135 -1.76 -7.56 -21.31
CA CYS A 135 -0.52 -6.90 -20.91
C CYS A 135 0.50 -7.88 -20.30
N ARG A 136 1.77 -7.81 -20.70
CA ARG A 136 2.80 -8.78 -20.23
C ARG A 136 3.28 -8.58 -18.78
N THR A 137 2.74 -7.58 -18.09
CA THR A 137 3.18 -7.17 -16.75
C THR A 137 2.16 -7.49 -15.66
N ALA A 138 1.15 -8.32 -15.97
CA ALA A 138 0.16 -8.79 -15.01
C ALA A 138 0.23 -10.32 -14.88
N PHE A 139 -0.21 -10.83 -13.73
CA PHE A 139 -0.45 -12.24 -13.52
C PHE A 139 -1.71 -12.67 -14.27
N PHE A 140 -1.60 -13.68 -15.14
CA PHE A 140 -2.75 -14.38 -15.73
C PHE A 140 -2.88 -15.80 -15.18
N LYS A 141 -1.81 -16.31 -14.58
CA LYS A 141 -1.75 -17.60 -13.92
C LYS A 141 -0.98 -17.46 -12.60
N PRO A 142 -1.26 -18.30 -11.58
CA PRO A 142 -0.60 -18.21 -10.28
C PRO A 142 0.94 -18.32 -10.30
N ASP A 143 1.52 -18.86 -11.37
CA ASP A 143 2.95 -19.09 -11.53
C ASP A 143 3.69 -17.99 -12.32
N ASP A 144 3.00 -16.90 -12.71
CA ASP A 144 3.58 -15.73 -13.42
C ASP A 144 4.49 -14.85 -12.53
N ASN A 145 5.31 -15.47 -11.68
CA ASN A 145 6.13 -14.79 -10.66
C ASN A 145 7.13 -13.77 -11.24
N GLN A 146 7.41 -13.81 -12.55
CA GLN A 146 8.27 -12.85 -13.24
C GLN A 146 7.68 -11.44 -13.36
N VAL A 147 6.36 -11.26 -13.19
CA VAL A 147 5.71 -9.94 -13.33
C VAL A 147 5.57 -9.20 -12.00
N GLN A 148 5.98 -9.84 -10.91
CA GLN A 148 6.03 -9.24 -9.59
C GLN A 148 7.21 -8.29 -9.46
N VAL A 149 6.96 -7.08 -8.97
CA VAL A 149 7.99 -6.05 -8.78
C VAL A 149 8.33 -5.97 -7.31
N ALA A 150 9.56 -6.35 -6.97
CA ALA A 150 10.07 -6.32 -5.60
C ALA A 150 10.93 -5.06 -5.36
N CYS A 151 10.85 -4.53 -4.14
CA CYS A 151 11.71 -3.45 -3.67
C CYS A 151 12.36 -3.84 -2.34
N GLN A 152 13.67 -3.59 -2.22
CA GLN A 152 14.49 -3.96 -1.05
C GLN A 152 14.95 -2.73 -0.25
N ASN A 153 14.20 -1.63 -0.31
CA ASN A 153 14.44 -0.44 0.50
C ASN A 153 13.46 -0.41 1.69
N ASP A 154 13.90 0.19 2.79
CA ASP A 154 13.04 0.45 3.94
C ASP A 154 12.03 1.57 3.63
N ASN A 155 10.85 1.48 4.23
CA ASN A 155 9.81 2.53 4.26
C ASN A 155 9.38 3.02 2.89
N VAL A 156 9.34 2.09 1.92
CA VAL A 156 8.88 2.42 0.57
C VAL A 156 7.38 2.65 0.55
N ASN A 157 6.97 3.57 -0.32
CA ASN A 157 5.59 3.96 -0.50
C ASN A 157 5.11 3.54 -1.88
N LEU A 158 3.81 3.55 -2.12
CA LEU A 158 3.21 3.07 -3.35
C LEU A 158 2.25 4.10 -3.94
N LEU A 159 2.45 4.46 -5.20
CA LEU A 159 1.50 5.24 -6.00
C LEU A 159 0.78 4.31 -6.96
N ILE A 160 -0.54 4.23 -6.85
CA ILE A 160 -1.40 3.45 -7.75
C ILE A 160 -2.12 4.42 -8.68
N THR A 161 -1.93 4.24 -9.98
CA THR A 161 -2.49 5.11 -11.02
C THR A 161 -3.51 4.34 -11.84
N PHE A 162 -4.73 4.86 -11.94
CA PHE A 162 -5.76 4.36 -12.84
C PHE A 162 -5.85 5.26 -14.07
N CYS A 163 -5.96 4.64 -15.24
CA CYS A 163 -5.86 5.30 -16.53
C CYS A 163 -4.56 6.11 -16.68
N PRO A 164 -3.36 5.50 -16.56
CA PRO A 164 -2.09 6.23 -16.63
C PRO A 164 -1.92 7.10 -17.89
N ASP A 165 -2.50 6.66 -19.02
CA ASP A 165 -2.51 7.35 -20.31
C ASP A 165 -3.64 8.40 -20.46
N GLY A 166 -4.39 8.65 -19.38
CA GLY A 166 -5.58 9.49 -19.37
C GLY A 166 -6.88 8.73 -19.67
N PRO A 167 -8.04 9.41 -19.59
CA PRO A 167 -9.32 8.77 -19.86
C PRO A 167 -9.37 8.34 -21.33
N ALA A 168 -9.72 7.07 -21.58
CA ALA A 168 -9.83 6.47 -22.92
C ALA A 168 -10.91 7.12 -23.83
N ASN A 169 -11.47 8.28 -23.45
CA ASN A 169 -12.56 8.99 -24.10
C ASN A 169 -12.13 9.97 -25.18
N THR A 170 -10.87 9.96 -25.59
CA THR A 170 -10.55 10.48 -26.91
C THR A 170 -10.36 9.27 -27.80
N PRO A 171 -11.35 8.88 -28.64
CA PRO A 171 -11.07 8.06 -29.80
C PRO A 171 -9.82 8.67 -30.42
N ALA A 172 -8.73 7.91 -30.52
CA ALA A 172 -7.53 8.39 -31.18
C ALA A 172 -8.00 9.02 -32.48
N LYS A 173 -7.89 10.35 -32.59
CA LYS A 173 -8.27 11.07 -33.79
C LYS A 173 -7.60 10.29 -34.92
N PRO A 174 -8.35 9.72 -35.90
CA PRO A 174 -7.76 8.92 -36.95
C PRO A 174 -6.59 9.72 -37.48
N SER A 175 -5.40 9.13 -37.42
CA SER A 175 -4.16 9.75 -37.87
C SER A 175 -4.42 10.30 -39.25
N GLN A 176 -4.65 11.61 -39.34
CA GLN A 176 -4.92 12.27 -40.59
C GLN A 176 -3.70 11.97 -41.47
N PRO A 177 -3.87 11.44 -42.69
CA PRO A 177 -2.75 11.11 -43.55
C PRO A 177 -1.79 12.30 -43.57
N ALA A 178 -0.51 12.04 -43.31
CA ALA A 178 0.51 13.08 -43.31
C ALA A 178 0.33 13.93 -44.58
N PRO A 179 0.17 15.25 -44.47
CA PRO A 179 0.05 16.09 -45.65
C PRO A 179 1.28 15.85 -46.53
N PRO A 180 1.11 15.77 -47.86
CA PRO A 180 2.22 15.58 -48.78
C PRO A 180 3.28 16.66 -48.51
N PRO A 181 4.58 16.33 -48.64
CA PRO A 181 5.66 17.26 -48.35
C PRO A 181 5.50 18.54 -49.18
N SER A 182 5.14 19.64 -48.53
CA SER A 182 5.12 20.95 -49.17
C SER A 182 6.56 21.39 -49.40
N SER A 183 6.93 21.55 -50.66
CA SER A 183 8.20 22.08 -51.14
C SER A 183 8.31 23.58 -50.90
N HIS A 184 8.29 24.00 -49.64
CA HIS A 184 8.63 25.38 -49.28
C HIS A 184 10.12 25.47 -48.92
N PRO A 185 10.86 26.45 -49.50
CA PRO A 185 12.27 26.64 -49.22
C PRO A 185 12.48 27.01 -47.75
N ILE A 186 13.44 26.32 -47.14
CA ILE A 186 13.93 26.54 -45.77
C ILE A 186 14.53 27.94 -45.70
N ALA A 187 13.84 28.86 -45.00
CA ALA A 187 14.45 30.11 -44.56
C ALA A 187 15.38 29.81 -43.39
N THR A 188 16.67 30.08 -43.60
CA THR A 188 17.74 30.00 -42.61
C THR A 188 17.43 30.92 -41.43
N ALA A 189 17.06 30.34 -40.29
CA ALA A 189 16.91 31.08 -39.04
C ALA A 189 18.27 31.21 -38.34
N THR A 190 18.72 32.45 -38.21
CA THR A 190 19.89 32.90 -37.46
C THR A 190 19.80 32.46 -36.00
N ALA A 191 20.85 31.79 -35.51
CA ALA A 191 20.99 31.40 -34.12
C ALA A 191 21.13 32.64 -33.22
N VAL A 192 20.13 32.86 -32.35
CA VAL A 192 20.25 33.83 -31.25
C VAL A 192 20.79 33.08 -30.04
N HIS A 193 22.02 33.42 -29.67
CA HIS A 193 22.72 32.94 -28.49
C HIS A 193 22.06 33.53 -27.24
N VAL A 194 21.36 32.69 -26.46
CA VAL A 194 20.80 33.07 -25.16
C VAL A 194 21.86 32.80 -24.08
N SER A 195 22.19 33.82 -23.30
CA SER A 195 23.12 33.75 -22.17
C SER A 195 22.51 33.00 -20.97
N PRO A 196 23.34 32.32 -20.15
CA PRO A 196 22.88 31.59 -18.97
C PRO A 196 22.44 32.55 -17.84
N PRO A 197 21.37 32.20 -17.08
CA PRO A 197 20.93 32.97 -15.94
C PRO A 197 21.87 32.83 -14.73
N LYS A 198 22.02 33.94 -14.03
CA LYS A 198 22.82 34.17 -12.82
C LYS A 198 22.27 33.37 -11.62
N PRO A 199 23.10 32.71 -10.80
CA PRO A 199 22.64 31.98 -9.62
C PRO A 199 22.21 32.94 -8.50
N GLU A 200 21.02 32.70 -7.95
CA GLU A 200 20.44 33.39 -6.79
C GLU A 200 20.86 32.71 -5.47
N PRO A 201 21.10 33.45 -4.36
CA PRO A 201 21.54 32.89 -3.08
C PRO A 201 20.42 32.19 -2.30
N PRO A 202 20.77 31.32 -1.32
CA PRO A 202 19.81 30.52 -0.58
C PRO A 202 19.03 31.38 0.44
N VAL A 203 17.70 31.28 0.38
CA VAL A 203 16.79 31.86 1.37
C VAL A 203 16.74 30.94 2.59
N VAL A 204 17.30 31.44 3.69
CA VAL A 204 17.11 30.93 5.05
C VAL A 204 15.81 31.56 5.59
N GLY A 205 14.81 30.74 5.90
CA GLY A 205 13.55 31.20 6.49
C GLY A 205 13.03 30.18 7.50
N GLY A 206 13.13 30.54 8.78
CA GLY A 206 12.86 29.66 9.93
C GLY A 206 11.39 29.45 10.29
N ASN A 207 11.21 28.37 11.05
CA ASN A 207 9.99 27.84 11.64
C ASN A 207 9.28 28.81 12.59
N ASN A 208 7.96 28.63 12.76
CA ASN A 208 7.28 28.63 14.08
C ASN A 208 5.84 28.11 13.94
N VAL A 209 5.58 26.87 14.36
CA VAL A 209 4.22 26.41 14.66
C VAL A 209 4.22 25.79 16.05
N ALA A 210 3.36 26.34 16.91
CA ALA A 210 3.23 26.03 18.32
C ALA A 210 2.71 24.61 18.56
N ALA A 211 3.31 23.92 19.53
CA ALA A 211 2.94 22.60 19.99
C ALA A 211 1.78 22.66 21.00
N SER A 212 0.71 21.94 20.72
CA SER A 212 -0.40 21.69 21.65
C SER A 212 -0.10 20.48 22.54
N LYS A 213 -0.46 20.59 23.82
CA LYS A 213 -0.22 19.63 24.91
C LYS A 213 -0.91 18.27 24.70
N PRO A 214 -0.34 17.14 25.16
CA PRO A 214 -1.05 15.87 25.22
C PRO A 214 -1.93 15.77 26.47
N VAL A 215 -3.12 15.17 26.30
CA VAL A 215 -4.07 14.82 27.36
C VAL A 215 -3.78 13.39 27.80
N ASP A 216 -3.55 13.20 29.10
CA ASP A 216 -3.38 11.90 29.75
C ASP A 216 -4.62 11.02 29.57
N SER A 217 -4.42 9.75 29.19
CA SER A 217 -5.45 8.71 29.25
C SER A 217 -5.03 7.61 30.24
N PRO A 218 -5.92 7.24 31.20
CA PRO A 218 -5.58 6.30 32.25
C PRO A 218 -5.68 4.83 31.80
N ALA A 219 -4.89 4.01 32.48
CA ALA A 219 -4.72 2.57 32.27
C ALA A 219 -5.99 1.74 32.54
N PRO A 220 -6.19 0.60 31.84
CA PRO A 220 -7.28 -0.32 32.13
C PRO A 220 -6.95 -1.29 33.27
N THR A 221 -7.89 -1.42 34.21
CA THR A 221 -7.94 -2.44 35.27
C THR A 221 -8.31 -3.83 34.72
N PRO A 222 -7.88 -4.93 35.38
CA PRO A 222 -8.23 -6.29 34.99
C PRO A 222 -9.59 -6.69 35.59
N VAL A 223 -10.49 -7.25 34.78
CA VAL A 223 -11.76 -7.83 35.24
C VAL A 223 -11.61 -9.34 35.34
N ALA A 224 -11.91 -9.86 36.53
CA ALA A 224 -11.86 -11.26 36.91
C ALA A 224 -13.03 -12.08 36.32
N ASN A 225 -12.74 -13.36 36.08
CA ASN A 225 -13.72 -14.41 35.77
C ASN A 225 -14.69 -14.64 36.94
N ALA A 226 -15.97 -14.79 36.64
CA ALA A 226 -16.93 -15.44 37.54
C ALA A 226 -17.91 -16.30 36.73
N ALA A 227 -17.91 -17.59 37.06
CA ALA A 227 -18.90 -18.57 36.66
C ALA A 227 -20.15 -18.44 37.55
N ALA A 228 -21.34 -18.62 36.97
CA ALA A 228 -22.48 -19.30 37.61
C ALA A 228 -23.65 -19.45 36.64
N THR A 229 -24.10 -20.69 36.50
CA THR A 229 -25.35 -21.15 35.91
C THR A 229 -26.56 -20.63 36.68
N PRO A 230 -27.70 -20.39 36.02
CA PRO A 230 -28.92 -21.04 36.53
C PRO A 230 -29.85 -21.59 35.42
N GLU A 231 -30.47 -22.72 35.74
CA GLU A 231 -31.64 -23.27 35.05
C GLU A 231 -32.83 -22.29 35.09
N PRO A 232 -33.74 -22.34 34.09
CA PRO A 232 -35.11 -21.94 34.31
C PRO A 232 -36.08 -23.11 34.11
N THR A 233 -36.89 -23.27 35.14
CA THR A 233 -38.12 -24.04 35.27
C THR A 233 -39.16 -23.70 34.20
N ALA A 234 -39.90 -24.73 33.80
CA ALA A 234 -41.01 -24.66 32.89
C ALA A 234 -42.22 -23.91 33.50
N ASN A 235 -42.87 -23.06 32.70
CA ASN A 235 -44.28 -22.75 32.89
C ASN A 235 -44.96 -22.43 31.56
N THR A 236 -46.03 -23.18 31.31
CA THR A 236 -46.94 -23.15 30.16
C THR A 236 -48.01 -22.07 30.33
N SER A 237 -48.25 -21.25 29.30
CA SER A 237 -49.56 -20.65 29.01
C SER A 237 -49.62 -20.05 27.59
N HIS A 238 -50.84 -19.86 27.09
CA HIS A 238 -51.31 -19.91 25.70
C HIS A 238 -51.09 -18.66 24.80
N ALA A 239 -50.97 -18.94 23.48
CA ALA A 239 -51.27 -18.13 22.26
C ALA A 239 -50.40 -16.89 21.90
N PRO A 240 -50.36 -16.39 20.63
CA PRO A 240 -50.81 -16.94 19.33
C PRO A 240 -49.68 -17.12 18.29
N SER A 241 -50.05 -17.71 17.15
CA SER A 241 -49.23 -18.08 15.99
C SER A 241 -48.57 -16.88 15.28
N CYS A 242 -47.28 -16.61 15.56
CA CYS A 242 -46.39 -15.79 14.71
C CYS A 242 -44.89 -16.13 14.93
N ARG A 243 -44.52 -17.42 15.04
CA ARG A 243 -43.18 -17.85 15.50
C ARG A 243 -42.38 -18.76 14.55
N ARG A 244 -42.79 -18.88 13.27
CA ARG A 244 -42.07 -19.73 12.29
C ARG A 244 -41.01 -19.00 11.44
N SER A 245 -41.11 -17.67 11.25
CA SER A 245 -40.18 -16.93 10.39
C SER A 245 -38.81 -16.65 11.03
N SER A 246 -38.74 -16.35 12.34
CA SER A 246 -37.48 -15.94 12.99
C SER A 246 -36.45 -17.06 13.18
N ARG A 247 -36.89 -18.34 13.20
CA ARG A 247 -35.99 -19.50 13.32
C ARG A 247 -35.30 -19.87 12.00
N GLN A 248 -35.91 -19.56 10.85
CA GLN A 248 -35.29 -19.80 9.54
C GLN A 248 -34.22 -18.74 9.26
N SER A 249 -34.51 -17.46 9.52
CA SER A 249 -33.55 -16.36 9.33
C SER A 249 -32.25 -16.55 10.14
N ARG A 250 -32.33 -17.03 11.40
CA ARG A 250 -31.12 -17.33 12.20
C ARG A 250 -30.26 -18.48 11.67
N ARG A 251 -30.84 -19.41 10.89
CA ARG A 251 -30.09 -20.54 10.30
C ARG A 251 -29.34 -20.13 9.04
N GLU A 252 -29.87 -19.20 8.24
CA GLU A 252 -29.18 -18.66 7.06
C GLU A 252 -27.97 -17.81 7.43
N VAL A 253 -28.12 -16.87 8.38
CA VAL A 253 -26.99 -16.02 8.82
C VAL A 253 -25.80 -16.83 9.35
N ARG A 254 -26.06 -17.96 10.04
CA ARG A 254 -25.00 -18.85 10.52
C ARG A 254 -24.30 -19.62 9.40
N ARG A 255 -25.00 -19.92 8.30
CA ARG A 255 -24.45 -20.65 7.16
C ARG A 255 -23.52 -19.75 6.33
N ASP A 256 -23.88 -18.48 6.19
CA ASP A 256 -23.08 -17.50 5.46
C ASP A 256 -21.79 -17.16 6.22
N ALA A 257 -21.87 -17.03 7.56
CA ALA A 257 -20.70 -16.79 8.39
C ALA A 257 -19.66 -17.94 8.32
N PHE A 258 -20.13 -19.20 8.28
CA PHE A 258 -19.23 -20.36 8.21
C PHE A 258 -18.56 -20.49 6.83
N THR A 259 -19.29 -20.15 5.77
CA THR A 259 -18.75 -20.16 4.40
C THR A 259 -17.67 -19.08 4.24
N SER A 260 -17.91 -17.86 4.75
CA SER A 260 -16.92 -16.78 4.73
C SER A 260 -15.65 -17.14 5.50
N GLN A 261 -15.77 -17.76 6.67
CA GLN A 261 -14.62 -18.18 7.47
C GLN A 261 -13.78 -19.26 6.76
N ARG A 262 -14.43 -20.19 6.04
CA ARG A 262 -13.73 -21.20 5.25
C ARG A 262 -12.97 -20.59 4.07
N VAL A 263 -13.58 -19.64 3.36
CA VAL A 263 -12.93 -18.92 2.25
C VAL A 263 -11.71 -18.15 2.76
N GLN A 264 -11.79 -17.51 3.93
CA GLN A 264 -10.64 -16.83 4.55
C GLN A 264 -9.51 -17.78 4.96
N LEU A 265 -9.84 -18.98 5.43
CA LEU A 265 -8.83 -19.99 5.78
C LEU A 265 -8.14 -20.57 4.54
N GLU A 266 -8.89 -20.82 3.46
CA GLU A 266 -8.35 -21.31 2.20
C GLU A 266 -7.47 -20.24 1.52
N SER A 267 -7.89 -18.98 1.52
CA SER A 267 -7.06 -17.87 1.00
C SER A 267 -5.78 -17.67 1.81
N ARG A 268 -5.86 -17.78 3.14
CA ARG A 268 -4.67 -17.73 4.02
C ARG A 268 -3.73 -18.91 3.77
N ALA A 269 -4.26 -20.12 3.57
CA ALA A 269 -3.44 -21.29 3.27
C ALA A 269 -2.72 -21.19 1.92
N LEU A 270 -3.41 -20.66 0.90
CA LEU A 270 -2.81 -20.37 -0.41
C LEU A 270 -1.75 -19.27 -0.33
N TYR A 271 -2.02 -18.21 0.44
CA TYR A 271 -1.04 -17.17 0.69
C TYR A 271 0.21 -17.71 1.41
N ASP A 272 0.04 -18.48 2.48
CA ASP A 272 1.15 -19.11 3.21
C ASP A 272 1.92 -20.12 2.32
N ALA A 273 1.25 -20.76 1.36
CA ALA A 273 1.90 -21.58 0.35
C ALA A 273 2.73 -20.73 -0.63
N ARG A 274 2.20 -19.59 -1.11
CA ARG A 274 2.92 -18.64 -1.98
C ARG A 274 4.15 -18.05 -1.29
N ILE A 275 4.02 -17.61 -0.03
CA ILE A 275 5.15 -17.11 0.77
C ILE A 275 6.21 -18.20 0.97
N ARG A 276 5.81 -19.44 1.24
CA ARG A 276 6.75 -20.57 1.34
C ARG A 276 7.44 -20.86 0.00
N ALA A 277 6.73 -20.76 -1.11
CA ALA A 277 7.33 -20.95 -2.44
C ALA A 277 8.38 -19.86 -2.73
N ILE A 278 8.05 -18.58 -2.48
CA ILE A 278 8.97 -17.44 -2.63
C ILE A 278 10.22 -17.63 -1.75
N ALA A 279 10.04 -17.97 -0.47
CA ALA A 279 11.15 -18.24 0.44
C ALA A 279 12.00 -19.45 -0.01
N GLY A 280 11.38 -20.48 -0.59
CA GLY A 280 12.05 -21.62 -1.19
C GLY A 280 12.94 -21.22 -2.38
N HIS A 281 12.42 -20.39 -3.28
CA HIS A 281 13.17 -19.87 -4.42
C HIS A 281 14.38 -19.02 -3.99
N ALA A 282 14.22 -18.16 -2.97
CA ALA A 282 15.31 -17.37 -2.43
C ALA A 282 16.45 -18.25 -1.85
N ARG A 283 16.12 -19.31 -1.12
CA ARG A 283 17.12 -20.28 -0.60
C ARG A 283 17.84 -21.03 -1.72
N ALA A 284 17.10 -21.48 -2.74
CA ALA A 284 17.69 -22.18 -3.89
C ALA A 284 18.66 -21.29 -4.67
N ALA A 285 18.34 -20.00 -4.85
CA ALA A 285 19.20 -19.03 -5.51
C ALA A 285 20.50 -18.77 -4.71
N SER A 286 20.41 -18.69 -3.38
CA SER A 286 21.58 -18.52 -2.50
C SER A 286 22.52 -19.74 -2.56
N SER A 287 21.97 -20.96 -2.52
CA SER A 287 22.76 -22.20 -2.60
C SER A 287 23.57 -22.31 -3.91
N ARG A 288 22.98 -21.90 -5.04
CA ARG A 288 23.69 -21.89 -6.34
C ARG A 288 24.87 -20.91 -6.37
N ARG A 289 24.78 -19.77 -5.67
CA ARG A 289 25.90 -18.81 -5.58
C ARG A 289 27.05 -19.35 -4.74
N SER A 290 26.76 -20.05 -3.63
CA SER A 290 27.80 -20.68 -2.82
C SER A 290 28.55 -21.78 -3.57
N PHE A 291 27.86 -22.55 -4.43
CA PHE A 291 28.54 -23.58 -5.23
C PHE A 291 29.40 -23.00 -6.37
N ALA A 292 28.97 -21.90 -7.00
CA ALA A 292 29.75 -21.26 -8.05
C ALA A 292 31.07 -20.63 -7.52
N GLY A 293 31.12 -20.26 -6.24
CA GLY A 293 32.34 -19.77 -5.60
C GLY A 293 33.37 -20.86 -5.26
N LEU A 294 32.94 -22.12 -5.14
CA LEU A 294 33.81 -23.23 -4.71
C LEU A 294 34.57 -23.91 -5.86
N VAL A 295 34.15 -23.71 -7.12
CA VAL A 295 34.76 -24.34 -8.31
C VAL A 295 35.88 -23.48 -8.93
N LYS A 296 36.25 -22.37 -8.28
CA LYS A 296 37.31 -21.45 -8.73
C LYS A 296 38.59 -21.49 -7.88
N ALA A 297 38.77 -22.52 -7.05
CA ALA A 297 40.00 -22.78 -6.29
C ALA A 297 40.73 -24.00 -6.84
#